data_AF-A0A2C9VFD3-F1
#
_entry.id   AF-A0A2C9VFD3-F1
#
_cell.length_a   1.000
_cell.length_b   1.000
_cell.length_c   1.000
_cell.angle_alpha   90.00
_cell.angle_beta   90.00
_cell.angle_gamma   90.00
#
_symmetry.space_group_name_H-M   'P 1'
#
loop_
_entity.id
_entity.type
_entity.pdbx_description
1 polymer ?
#
loop_
_entity_poly.entity_id
_entity_poly.type
_entity_poly.pdbx_seq_one_letter_code
_entity_poly.pdbx_strand_id
1 'polypeptide(L)' 'MSHVFEMYISGMDKLGYINGDLPQPPEINPSFLRWRIENVIVKEWLINSMEASLINNFIRFSTPNRIFSTRR' A
#
# COMPACT_ATOMS: atom_id res chain seq x y z
N MET A 1 4.20 8.97 -8.85
CA MET A 1 3.02 8.92 -7.94
C MET A 1 2.40 10.30 -7.90
N SER A 2 1.07 10.43 -7.79
CA SER A 2 0.48 11.76 -7.67
C SER A 2 0.62 12.24 -6.22
N HIS A 3 1.02 13.50 -6.03
CA HIS A 3 1.02 14.15 -4.70
C HIS A 3 -0.36 14.09 -4.04
N VAL A 4 -1.43 14.02 -4.85
CA VAL A 4 -2.82 13.85 -4.39
C VAL A 4 -3.02 12.52 -3.65
N PHE A 5 -2.42 11.42 -4.13
CA PHE A 5 -2.52 10.13 -3.46
C PHE A 5 -1.79 10.15 -2.10
N GLU A 6 -0.62 10.78 -2.04
CA GLU A 6 0.14 10.93 -0.79
C GLU A 6 -0.61 11.78 0.24
N MET A 7 -1.32 12.83 -0.19
CA MET A 7 -2.20 13.61 0.68
C MET A 7 -3.39 12.77 1.17
N TYR A 8 -4.05 12.04 0.27
CA TYR A 8 -5.19 11.18 0.62
C TYR A 8 -4.81 10.11 1.64
N ILE A 9 -3.72 9.36 1.40
CA ILE A 9 -3.30 8.28 2.29
C ILE A 9 -2.84 8.79 3.67
N SER A 10 -2.25 9.99 3.70
CA SER A 10 -1.86 10.65 4.95
C SER A 10 -3.10 11.07 5.75
N GLY A 11 -4.13 11.62 5.09
CA GLY A 11 -5.40 11.95 5.75
C GLY A 11 -6.16 10.74 6.30
N MET A 12 -5.87 9.53 5.79
CA MET A 12 -6.44 8.27 6.27
C MET A 12 -5.60 7.59 7.37
N ASP A 13 -4.50 8.21 7.82
CA ASP A 13 -3.54 7.62 8.77
C ASP A 13 -2.96 6.28 8.30
N LYS A 14 -2.70 6.15 7.00
CA LYS A 14 -2.24 4.90 6.37
C LYS A 14 -0.89 5.04 5.67
N LEU A 15 -0.19 6.15 5.88
CA LEU A 15 1.11 6.41 5.25
C LEU A 15 2.15 5.33 5.58
N GLY A 16 2.08 4.77 6.79
CA GLY A 16 2.93 3.66 7.25
C GLY A 16 2.96 2.44 6.33
N TYR A 17 1.86 2.15 5.62
CA TYR A 17 1.76 1.02 4.71
C TYR A 17 2.52 1.21 3.40
N ILE A 18 2.79 2.46 3.01
CA ILE A 18 3.52 2.78 1.77
C ILE A 18 4.99 3.08 2.01
N ASN A 19 5.34 3.72 3.12
CA ASN A 19 6.74 4.04 3.45
C ASN A 19 7.46 2.89 4.18
N GLY A 20 6.71 1.93 4.74
CA GLY A 20 7.26 0.76 5.42
C GLY A 20 7.40 0.93 6.94
N ASP A 21 6.98 2.06 7.50
CA ASP A 21 6.99 2.30 8.96
C ASP A 21 6.05 1.36 9.72
N LEU A 22 5.06 0.77 9.01
CA LEU A 22 4.14 -0.25 9.51
C LEU A 22 4.49 -1.63 8.91
N PRO A 23 5.52 -2.33 9.44
CA PRO A 23 5.93 -3.63 8.90
C PRO A 23 4.86 -4.70 9.14
N GLN A 24 4.92 -5.77 8.33
CA GLN A 24 4.03 -6.91 8.51
C GLN A 24 4.27 -7.57 9.88
N PRO A 25 3.25 -7.67 10.75
CA PRO A 25 3.40 -8.37 12.03
C PRO A 25 3.43 -9.89 11.81
N PRO A 26 3.93 -10.67 12.78
CA PRO A 26 3.85 -12.13 12.73
C PRO A 26 2.41 -12.63 12.61
N GLU A 27 2.18 -13.74 11.89
CA GLU A 27 0.81 -14.26 11.65
C GLU A 27 0.05 -14.65 12.93
N ILE A 28 0.79 -15.01 13.98
CA ILE A 28 0.24 -15.32 15.31
C ILE A 28 -0.22 -14.07 16.08
N ASN A 29 0.14 -12.88 15.61
CA ASN A 29 -0.21 -11.62 16.28
C ASN A 29 -1.69 -11.29 16.01
N PRO A 30 -2.50 -10.97 17.04
CA PRO A 30 -3.90 -10.56 16.86
C PRO A 30 -4.09 -9.38 15.88
N SER A 31 -3.10 -8.51 15.74
CA SER A 31 -3.11 -7.38 14.80
C SER A 31 -2.86 -7.77 13.35
N PHE A 32 -2.42 -9.00 13.05
CA PHE A 32 -2.09 -9.44 11.69
C PHE A 32 -3.30 -9.39 10.76
N LEU A 33 -4.47 -9.83 11.22
CA LEU A 33 -5.68 -9.81 10.40
C LEU A 33 -6.04 -8.37 9.98
N ARG A 34 -6.00 -7.44 10.94
CA ARG A 34 -6.26 -6.02 10.69
C ARG A 34 -5.23 -5.45 9.72
N TRP A 35 -3.94 -5.69 9.98
CA TRP A 35 -2.86 -5.24 9.11
C TRP A 35 -3.04 -5.75 7.68
N ARG A 36 -3.40 -7.03 7.50
CA ARG A 36 -3.61 -7.65 6.18
C ARG A 36 -4.75 -7.00 5.41
N ILE A 37 -5.88 -6.72 6.07
CA ILE A 37 -7.04 -6.05 5.45
C ILE A 37 -6.65 -4.64 5.01
N GLU A 38 -6.03 -3.87 5.91
CA GLU A 38 -5.61 -2.51 5.61
C GLU A 38 -4.56 -2.46 4.50
N ASN A 39 -3.59 -3.38 4.49
CA ASN A 39 -2.59 -3.52 3.42
C ASN A 39 -3.23 -3.76 2.04
N VAL A 40 -4.30 -4.57 1.96
CA VAL A 40 -5.04 -4.79 0.70
C VAL A 40 -5.78 -3.53 0.25
N ILE A 41 -6.44 -2.82 1.17
CA ILE A 41 -7.15 -1.57 0.87
C ILE A 41 -6.19 -0.51 0.32
N VAL A 42 -5.05 -0.31 1.00
CA VAL A 42 -4.04 0.66 0.55
C VAL A 42 -3.48 0.26 -0.81
N LYS A 43 -3.29 -1.04 -1.07
CA LYS A 43 -2.83 -1.54 -2.37
C LYS A 43 -3.85 -1.26 -3.47
N GLU A 44 -5.14 -1.47 -3.19
CA GLU A 44 -6.22 -1.18 -4.13
C GLU A 44 -6.26 0.30 -4.51
N TRP A 45 -6.24 1.20 -3.53
CA TRP A 45 -6.18 2.65 -3.78
C TRP A 45 -4.94 3.04 -4.58
N LEU A 46 -3.80 2.44 -4.24
CA LEU A 46 -2.53 2.67 -4.93
C LEU A 46 -2.63 2.24 -6.40
N ILE A 47 -3.17 1.06 -6.69
CA ILE A 47 -3.37 0.55 -8.05
C ILE A 47 -4.37 1.42 -8.83
N ASN A 48 -5.48 1.80 -8.22
CA ASN A 48 -6.50 2.64 -8.85
C ASN A 48 -6.00 4.07 -9.14
N SER A 49 -4.98 4.53 -8.42
CA SER A 49 -4.31 5.81 -8.71
C SER A 49 -3.32 5.75 -9.88
N MET A 50 -3.11 4.59 -10.48
CA MET A 50 -2.14 4.38 -11.55
C MET A 50 -2.75 4.50 -12.95
N GLU A 51 -1.92 4.92 -13.91
CA GLU A 51 -2.14 4.67 -15.33
C GLU A 51 -2.37 3.17 -15.59
N ALA A 52 -3.42 2.84 -16.36
CA ALA A 52 -3.83 1.46 -16.64
C ALA A 52 -2.69 0.62 -17.27
N SER A 53 -1.84 1.25 -18.08
CA SER A 53 -0.66 0.64 -18.70
C SER A 53 0.35 0.09 -17.69
N LEU A 54 0.36 0.61 -16.46
CA LEU A 54 1.30 0.24 -15.41
C LEU A 54 0.74 -0.82 -14.46
N ILE A 55 -0.58 -0.99 -14.36
CA ILE A 55 -1.23 -1.87 -13.37
C ILE A 55 -0.70 -3.31 -13.44
N ASN A 56 -0.55 -3.86 -14.65
CA ASN A 56 -0.08 -5.23 -14.86
C ASN A 56 1.32 -5.49 -14.27
N ASN A 57 2.17 -4.47 -14.22
CA ASN A 57 3.52 -4.57 -13.66
C ASN A 57 3.50 -4.64 -12.13
N PHE A 58 2.47 -4.09 -11.48
CA PHE A 58 2.44 -3.90 -10.03
C PHE A 58 1.42 -4.76 -9.29
N ILE A 59 0.41 -5.31 -9.98
CA ILE A 59 -0.68 -6.07 -9.36
C ILE A 59 -0.20 -7.32 -8.59
N ARG A 60 0.95 -7.89 -8.97
CA ARG A 60 1.53 -9.09 -8.34
C ARG A 60 2.27 -8.80 -7.03
N PHE A 61 2.58 -7.54 -6.70
CA PHE A 61 3.25 -7.23 -5.44
C PHE A 61 2.35 -7.47 -4.24
N SER A 62 2.88 -8.08 -3.19
CA SER A 62 2.12 -8.41 -1.98
C SER A 62 1.80 -7.21 -1.08
N THR A 63 2.63 -6.16 -1.11
CA THR A 63 2.48 -4.98 -0.23
C THR A 63 2.53 -3.67 -1.02
N PRO A 64 1.79 -2.63 -0.60
CA PRO A 64 1.86 -1.29 -1.18
C PRO A 64 3.27 -0.71 -1.12
N ASN A 65 4.01 -0.95 -0.04
CA ASN A 65 5.38 -0.49 0.10
C ASN A 65 6.31 -0.97 -1.04
N ARG A 66 6.20 -2.23 -1.47
CA ARG A 66 7.00 -2.75 -2.61
C ARG A 66 6.64 -2.09 -3.93
N ILE A 67 5.36 -1.80 -4.14
CA ILE A 67 4.89 -1.06 -5.31
C ILE A 67 5.46 0.36 -5.28
N PHE A 68 5.39 1.00 -4.11
CA PHE A 68 5.85 2.36 -3.89
C PHE A 68 7.36 2.50 -4.08
N SER A 69 8.15 1.60 -3.49
CA SER A 69 9.62 1.60 -3.59
C SER A 69 10.12 1.31 -5.01
N THR A 70 9.44 0.45 -5.76
CA THR A 70 9.82 0.10 -7.14
C THR A 70 9.56 1.24 -8.13
N ARG A 71 8.66 2.17 -7.79
CA ARG A 71 8.30 3.32 -8.62
C ARG A 71 9.12 4.58 -8.34
N ARG A 72 9.92 4.59 -7.27
CA ARG A 72 10.67 5.76 -6.83
C ARG A 72 12.02 5.86 -7.53
#